data_AF-A0A2U9IC04-F1
#
_entry.id   AF-A0A2U9IC04-F1
#
_cell.length_a   1.000
_cell.length_b   1.000
_cell.length_c   1.000
_cell.angle_alpha   90.00
_cell.angle_beta   90.00
_cell.angle_gamma   90.00
#
_symmetry.space_group_name_H-M   'P 1'
#
loop_
_entity.id
_entity.type
_entity.pdbx_description
1 polymer ?
#
loop_
_entity_poly.entity_id
_entity_poly.type
_entity_poly.pdbx_seq_one_letter_code
_entity_poly.pdbx_strand_id
1 'polypeptide(L)'
;MRLFSFSLKDGKLIHDPKGNIVAFVDGELVKIMYKNGEEIDTNKVSFLLSNDDAKLIEKINKIEKINILPALVYPEEERRLRLLQILGTSFEDFIYERLKGKYNIVKHPNIFKSLSKLTNSRNFNIPDFLVNNKVIIEAKVGEYNYHQIETYSRYFKYGIVAIPFSGNCRVPKFWQCVNNCVLDIERLTKRIDFYLNK
;
A
#
# COMPACT_ATOMS: atom_id res chain seq x y z
N MET A 1 0.79 -16.16 -14.58
CA MET A 1 1.32 -17.39 -13.96
C MET A 1 2.83 -17.35 -13.76
N ARG A 2 3.30 -17.59 -12.54
CA ARG A 2 4.73 -17.79 -12.19
C ARG A 2 4.91 -19.03 -11.30
N LEU A 3 6.09 -19.63 -11.36
CA LEU A 3 6.47 -20.83 -10.62
C LEU A 3 7.74 -20.56 -9.81
N PHE A 4 7.76 -21.00 -8.57
CA PHE A 4 8.90 -20.89 -7.67
C PHE A 4 9.16 -22.21 -6.96
N SER A 5 10.43 -22.55 -6.79
CA SER A 5 10.86 -23.79 -6.12
C SER A 5 11.34 -23.49 -4.71
N PHE A 6 11.07 -24.42 -3.79
CA PHE A 6 11.35 -24.29 -2.36
C PHE A 6 11.91 -25.57 -1.76
N SER A 7 12.69 -25.38 -0.71
CA SER A 7 13.11 -26.41 0.22
C SER A 7 12.53 -26.13 1.61
N LEU A 8 12.41 -27.16 2.45
CA LEU A 8 12.03 -26.99 3.85
C LEU A 8 13.27 -26.76 4.70
N LYS A 9 13.25 -25.70 5.50
CA LYS A 9 14.26 -25.40 6.52
C LYS A 9 13.52 -25.08 7.82
N ASP A 10 13.75 -25.89 8.86
CA ASP A 10 13.10 -25.74 10.17
C ASP A 10 11.55 -25.66 10.07
N GLY A 11 10.96 -26.50 9.21
CA GLY A 11 9.52 -26.54 8.97
C GLY A 11 8.97 -25.36 8.15
N LYS A 12 9.84 -24.47 7.65
CA LYS A 12 9.46 -23.29 6.85
C LYS A 12 9.98 -23.41 5.42
N LEU A 13 9.21 -22.90 4.46
CA LEU A 13 9.62 -22.83 3.07
C LEU A 13 10.65 -21.72 2.86
N ILE A 14 11.76 -22.06 2.22
CA ILE A 14 12.78 -21.12 1.74
C ILE A 14 12.95 -21.32 0.23
N HIS A 15 13.12 -20.22 -0.51
CA HIS A 15 13.39 -20.26 -1.94
C HIS A 15 14.65 -21.08 -2.23
N ASP A 16 14.51 -22.09 -3.07
CA ASP A 16 15.58 -22.95 -3.52
C ASP A 16 15.26 -23.44 -4.94
N PRO A 17 15.99 -22.98 -5.97
CA PRO A 17 15.79 -23.43 -7.36
C PRO A 17 15.85 -24.95 -7.53
N LYS A 18 16.59 -25.66 -6.67
CA LYS A 18 16.72 -27.13 -6.69
C LYS A 18 15.72 -27.83 -5.77
N GLY A 19 14.94 -27.07 -5.01
CA GLY A 19 13.98 -27.58 -4.04
C GLY A 19 12.92 -28.51 -4.63
N ASN A 20 12.37 -29.37 -3.77
CA ASN A 20 11.40 -30.40 -4.15
C ASN A 20 9.94 -29.95 -4.03
N ILE A 21 9.70 -28.75 -3.50
CA ILE A 21 8.37 -28.13 -3.39
C ILE A 21 8.27 -27.03 -4.45
N VAL A 22 7.11 -26.91 -5.09
CA VAL A 22 6.84 -25.91 -6.11
C VAL A 22 5.58 -25.14 -5.71
N ALA A 23 5.67 -23.81 -5.71
CA ALA A 23 4.52 -22.93 -5.61
C ALA A 23 4.20 -22.33 -6.99
N PHE A 24 2.94 -22.47 -7.38
CA PHE A 24 2.31 -21.77 -8.49
C PHE A 24 1.62 -20.53 -7.94
N VAL A 25 1.77 -19.40 -8.65
CA VAL A 25 1.03 -18.17 -8.36
C VAL A 25 0.48 -17.53 -9.62
N ASP A 26 -0.81 -17.20 -9.58
CA ASP A 26 -1.50 -16.47 -10.64
C ASP A 26 -2.54 -15.52 -10.05
N GLY A 27 -2.20 -14.24 -9.97
CA GLY A 27 -2.96 -13.26 -9.19
C GLY A 27 -3.03 -13.67 -7.71
N GLU A 28 -4.24 -13.78 -7.19
CA GLU A 28 -4.53 -14.21 -5.80
C GLU A 28 -4.50 -15.73 -5.61
N LEU A 29 -4.42 -16.51 -6.70
CA LEU A 29 -4.42 -17.96 -6.63
C LEU A 29 -3.00 -18.46 -6.35
N VAL A 30 -2.85 -19.20 -5.26
CA VAL A 30 -1.62 -19.89 -4.89
C VAL A 30 -1.90 -21.37 -4.72
N LYS A 31 -1.08 -22.20 -5.36
CA LYS A 31 -1.09 -23.65 -5.19
C LYS A 31 0.32 -24.12 -4.87
N ILE A 32 0.48 -24.96 -3.86
CA ILE A 32 1.78 -25.49 -3.44
C ILE A 32 1.71 -27.01 -3.52
N MET A 33 2.71 -27.62 -4.11
CA MET A 33 2.79 -29.08 -4.27
C MET A 33 4.24 -29.56 -4.23
N TYR A 34 4.44 -30.82 -3.90
CA TYR A 34 5.70 -31.51 -4.14
C TYR A 34 5.87 -31.78 -5.64
N LYS A 35 7.11 -31.92 -6.12
CA LYS A 35 7.41 -32.27 -7.53
C LYS A 35 6.84 -33.62 -7.98
N ASN A 36 6.46 -34.50 -7.05
CA ASN A 36 5.77 -35.76 -7.33
C ASN A 36 4.26 -35.56 -7.61
N GLY A 37 3.74 -34.33 -7.51
CA GLY A 37 2.33 -33.98 -7.75
C GLY A 37 1.45 -33.95 -6.50
N GLU A 38 1.98 -34.31 -5.33
CA GLU A 38 1.21 -34.26 -4.07
C GLU A 38 0.97 -32.81 -3.63
N GLU A 39 -0.29 -32.43 -3.47
CA GLU A 39 -0.69 -31.09 -3.06
C GLU A 39 -0.44 -30.84 -1.57
N ILE A 40 0.01 -29.63 -1.24
CA ILE A 40 0.24 -29.18 0.12
C ILE A 40 -0.86 -28.18 0.48
N ASP A 41 -1.55 -28.43 1.60
CA ASP A 41 -2.54 -27.50 2.15
C ASP A 41 -1.88 -26.16 2.52
N THR A 42 -2.21 -25.11 1.76
CA THR A 42 -1.63 -23.79 1.89
C THR A 42 -1.87 -23.15 3.26
N ASN A 43 -2.91 -23.56 3.99
CA ASN A 43 -3.19 -23.03 5.32
C ASN A 43 -2.19 -23.51 6.38
N LYS A 44 -1.47 -24.60 6.10
CA LYS A 44 -0.47 -25.19 6.99
C LYS A 44 0.96 -24.78 6.63
N VAL A 45 1.13 -24.02 5.56
CA VAL A 45 2.43 -23.60 5.07
C VAL A 45 2.90 -22.35 5.80
N SER A 46 4.19 -22.35 6.18
CA SER A 46 4.86 -21.16 6.68
C SER A 46 6.13 -20.90 5.87
N PHE A 47 6.44 -19.62 5.65
CA PHE A 47 7.63 -19.19 4.92
C PHE A 47 8.70 -18.72 5.91
N LEU A 48 9.96 -18.94 5.56
CA LEU A 48 11.07 -18.35 6.28
C LEU A 48 11.19 -16.89 5.85
N LEU A 49 10.90 -15.98 6.78
CA LEU A 49 10.88 -14.54 6.52
C LEU A 49 12.13 -13.88 7.11
N SER A 50 12.61 -12.85 6.43
CA SER A 50 13.54 -11.91 7.04
C SER A 50 12.81 -11.01 8.04
N ASN A 51 13.57 -10.37 8.93
CA ASN A 51 13.01 -9.51 9.97
C ASN A 51 12.20 -8.32 9.38
N ASP A 52 12.61 -7.80 8.23
CA ASP A 52 11.94 -6.67 7.60
C ASP A 52 10.59 -7.08 6.98
N ASP A 53 10.54 -8.24 6.33
CA ASP A 53 9.30 -8.79 5.79
C ASP A 53 8.31 -9.09 6.92
N ALA A 54 8.78 -9.66 8.03
CA ALA A 54 7.97 -9.91 9.22
C ALA A 54 7.36 -8.60 9.80
N LYS A 55 8.17 -7.53 9.89
CA LYS A 55 7.70 -6.21 10.35
C LYS A 55 6.68 -5.59 9.39
N LEU A 56 6.86 -5.76 8.07
CA LEU A 56 5.88 -5.28 7.07
C LEU A 56 4.55 -6.01 7.23
N ILE A 57 4.58 -7.33 7.39
CA ILE A 57 3.38 -8.14 7.61
C ILE A 57 2.67 -7.74 8.91
N GLU A 58 3.40 -7.49 9.99
CA GLU A 58 2.82 -6.98 11.23
C GLU A 58 2.11 -5.63 11.02
N LYS A 59 2.71 -4.72 10.24
CA LYS A 59 2.10 -3.43 9.90
C LYS A 59 0.83 -3.61 9.05
N ILE A 60 0.84 -4.47 8.05
CA ILE A 60 -0.33 -4.79 7.22
C ILE A 60 -1.47 -5.29 8.12
N ASN A 61 -1.18 -6.27 8.99
CA ASN A 61 -2.16 -6.86 9.90
C ASN A 61 -2.75 -5.88 10.92
N LYS A 62 -2.06 -4.77 11.23
CA LYS A 62 -2.59 -3.69 12.07
C LYS A 62 -3.60 -2.81 11.34
N ILE A 63 -3.54 -2.75 10.01
CA ILE A 63 -4.48 -2.00 9.18
C ILE A 63 -5.67 -2.89 8.86
N GLU A 64 -5.41 -4.07 8.30
CA GLU A 64 -6.43 -5.02 7.88
C GLU A 64 -5.86 -6.45 7.82
N LYS A 65 -6.71 -7.45 8.10
CA LYS A 65 -6.36 -8.85 7.92
C LYS A 65 -6.67 -9.26 6.49
N ILE A 66 -5.62 -9.43 5.68
CA ILE A 66 -5.72 -9.82 4.27
C ILE A 66 -4.82 -11.02 3.96
N ASN A 67 -5.17 -11.74 2.90
CA ASN A 67 -4.37 -12.87 2.43
C ASN A 67 -3.07 -12.37 1.78
N ILE A 68 -1.95 -12.54 2.48
CA ILE A 68 -0.61 -12.17 1.96
C ILE A 68 0.12 -13.33 1.27
N LEU A 69 -0.46 -14.53 1.27
CA LEU A 69 0.16 -15.72 0.68
C LEU A 69 0.65 -15.49 -0.76
N PRO A 70 -0.10 -14.80 -1.64
CA PRO A 70 0.35 -14.50 -3.00
C PRO A 70 1.63 -13.65 -3.06
N ALA A 71 1.94 -12.87 -2.02
CA ALA A 71 3.21 -12.15 -1.93
C ALA A 71 4.32 -13.06 -1.38
N LEU A 72 4.02 -13.93 -0.40
CA LEU A 72 5.02 -14.74 0.31
C LEU A 72 5.75 -15.75 -0.59
N VAL A 73 5.08 -16.23 -1.64
CA VAL A 73 5.67 -17.14 -2.63
C VAL A 73 6.77 -16.50 -3.49
N TYR A 74 6.90 -15.18 -3.51
CA TYR A 74 7.93 -14.53 -4.32
C TYR A 74 9.31 -14.55 -3.62
N PRO A 75 10.42 -14.51 -4.39
CA PRO A 75 11.77 -14.30 -3.85
C PRO A 75 11.84 -13.02 -3.03
N GLU A 76 12.82 -12.90 -2.13
CA GLU A 76 12.84 -11.85 -1.10
C GLU A 76 12.65 -10.42 -1.63
N GLU A 77 13.41 -10.01 -2.65
CA GLU A 77 13.29 -8.66 -3.21
C GLU A 77 11.90 -8.39 -3.79
N GLU A 78 11.38 -9.31 -4.59
CA GLU A 78 10.05 -9.18 -5.20
C GLU A 78 8.92 -9.27 -4.17
N ARG A 79 9.06 -10.16 -3.18
CA ARG A 79 8.14 -10.29 -2.05
C ARG A 79 8.06 -8.99 -1.27
N ARG A 80 9.20 -8.35 -0.98
CA ARG A 80 9.24 -7.07 -0.27
C ARG A 80 8.50 -5.97 -1.03
N LEU A 81 8.73 -5.86 -2.33
CA LEU A 81 8.00 -4.88 -3.17
C LEU A 81 6.50 -5.12 -3.13
N ARG A 82 6.06 -6.39 -3.22
CA ARG A 82 4.63 -6.76 -3.13
C ARG A 82 4.04 -6.44 -1.76
N LEU A 83 4.74 -6.74 -0.68
CA LEU A 83 4.29 -6.41 0.68
C LEU A 83 4.17 -4.89 0.87
N LEU A 84 5.08 -4.08 0.31
CA LEU A 84 4.98 -2.62 0.34
C LEU A 84 3.77 -2.11 -0.45
N GLN A 85 3.51 -2.68 -1.63
CA GLN A 85 2.32 -2.35 -2.43
C GLN A 85 1.04 -2.67 -1.65
N ILE A 86 0.96 -3.87 -1.08
CA ILE A 86 -0.15 -4.30 -0.24
C ILE A 86 -0.35 -3.33 0.93
N LEU A 87 0.71 -2.97 1.65
CA LEU A 87 0.63 -2.02 2.77
C LEU A 87 0.09 -0.65 2.31
N GLY A 88 0.54 -0.16 1.16
CA GLY A 88 0.07 1.09 0.56
C GLY A 88 -1.42 1.05 0.24
N THR A 89 -1.85 0.04 -0.53
CA THR A 89 -3.25 -0.14 -0.92
C THR A 89 -4.16 -0.35 0.28
N SER A 90 -3.79 -1.22 1.23
CA SER A 90 -4.57 -1.42 2.46
C SER A 90 -4.72 -0.12 3.26
N PHE A 91 -3.70 0.73 3.30
CA PHE A 91 -3.81 2.01 4.00
C PHE A 91 -4.70 3.01 3.25
N GLU A 92 -4.59 3.12 1.93
CA GLU A 92 -5.50 3.94 1.13
C GLU A 92 -6.95 3.51 1.31
N ASP A 93 -7.23 2.21 1.23
CA ASP A 93 -8.58 1.68 1.43
C ASP A 93 -9.08 1.90 2.86
N PHE A 94 -8.24 1.70 3.88
CA PHE A 94 -8.57 2.04 5.25
C PHE A 94 -9.00 3.51 5.40
N ILE A 95 -8.28 4.44 4.80
CA ILE A 95 -8.65 5.87 4.85
C ILE A 95 -9.98 6.10 4.14
N TYR A 96 -10.16 5.57 2.94
CA TYR A 96 -11.40 5.72 2.18
C TYR A 96 -12.62 5.22 2.97
N GLU A 97 -12.54 4.00 3.50
CA GLU A 97 -13.63 3.38 4.26
C GLU A 97 -14.04 4.19 5.49
N ARG A 98 -13.07 4.84 6.15
CA ARG A 98 -13.35 5.67 7.35
C ARG A 98 -13.93 7.03 7.02
N LEU A 99 -13.70 7.54 5.81
CA LEU A 99 -14.13 8.87 5.43
C LEU A 99 -15.41 8.87 4.57
N LYS A 100 -15.67 7.81 3.78
CA LYS A 100 -16.75 7.77 2.78
C LYS A 100 -18.16 7.98 3.31
N GLY A 101 -18.41 7.67 4.59
CA GLY A 101 -19.73 7.87 5.23
C GLY A 101 -19.99 9.31 5.69
N LYS A 102 -18.93 10.14 5.83
CA LYS A 102 -19.02 11.51 6.37
C LYS A 102 -18.80 12.59 5.31
N TYR A 103 -18.08 12.27 4.24
CA TYR A 103 -17.68 13.23 3.22
C TYR A 103 -18.00 12.75 1.81
N ASN A 104 -18.13 13.69 0.87
CA ASN A 104 -18.13 13.38 -0.55
C ASN A 104 -16.68 13.21 -1.01
N ILE A 105 -16.29 11.98 -1.36
CA ILE A 105 -14.89 11.63 -1.65
C ILE A 105 -14.78 11.07 -3.05
N VAL A 106 -13.89 11.68 -3.82
CA VAL A 106 -13.46 11.17 -5.12
C VAL A 106 -12.11 10.47 -4.94
N LYS A 107 -12.04 9.16 -5.19
CA LYS A 107 -10.77 8.41 -5.25
C LYS A 107 -10.06 8.73 -6.57
N HIS A 108 -8.74 8.91 -6.51
CA HIS A 108 -7.88 9.17 -7.67
C HIS A 108 -8.41 10.24 -8.65
N PRO A 109 -8.74 11.45 -8.17
CA PRO A 109 -9.33 12.51 -8.98
C PRO A 109 -8.39 12.91 -10.13
N ASN A 110 -8.92 12.85 -11.35
CA ASN A 110 -8.19 13.28 -12.55
C ASN A 110 -8.16 14.80 -12.66
N ILE A 111 -7.25 15.44 -11.92
CA ILE A 111 -7.11 16.90 -11.84
C ILE A 111 -6.21 17.43 -12.96
N PHE A 112 -5.19 16.66 -13.34
CA PHE A 112 -4.14 17.12 -14.23
C PHE A 112 -4.43 16.67 -15.66
N LYS A 113 -4.68 17.63 -16.56
CA LYS A 113 -4.71 17.35 -17.99
C LYS A 113 -3.31 16.89 -18.41
N SER A 114 -3.20 15.63 -18.83
CA SER A 114 -1.94 15.06 -19.30
C SER A 114 -1.45 15.80 -20.55
N LEU A 115 -0.32 16.47 -20.45
CA LEU A 115 0.42 16.99 -21.61
C LEU A 115 1.20 15.88 -22.34
N SER A 116 0.98 14.61 -22.00
CA SER A 116 1.70 13.47 -22.58
C SER A 116 1.71 13.44 -24.11
N LYS A 117 0.66 13.97 -24.76
CA LYS A 117 0.63 14.12 -26.23
C LYS A 117 1.61 15.16 -26.79
N LEU A 118 2.02 16.13 -25.99
CA LEU A 118 2.95 17.21 -26.35
C LEU A 118 4.37 16.96 -25.85
N THR A 119 4.52 16.34 -24.68
CA THR A 119 5.83 16.18 -24.00
C THR A 119 6.40 14.77 -24.08
N ASN A 120 5.65 13.79 -24.62
CA ASN A 120 5.94 12.36 -24.54
C ASN A 120 6.19 11.83 -23.11
N SER A 121 5.95 12.64 -22.08
CA SER A 121 6.10 12.28 -20.67
C SER A 121 4.73 12.07 -20.04
N ARG A 122 4.49 10.84 -19.57
CA ARG A 122 3.31 10.50 -18.81
C ARG A 122 3.55 10.82 -17.33
N ASN A 123 3.29 12.06 -16.93
CA ASN A 123 3.18 12.39 -15.50
C ASN A 123 1.77 12.03 -15.03
N PHE A 124 1.63 10.83 -14.47
CA PHE A 124 0.45 10.43 -13.70
C PHE A 124 0.59 10.93 -12.27
N ASN A 125 0.54 12.24 -12.10
CA ASN A 125 0.50 12.82 -10.77
C ASN A 125 -0.95 12.91 -10.31
N ILE A 126 -1.48 11.89 -9.66
CA ILE A 126 -2.89 11.81 -9.26
C ILE A 126 -2.94 11.67 -7.73
N PRO A 127 -3.59 12.61 -7.01
CA PRO A 127 -3.76 12.48 -5.58
C PRO A 127 -4.58 11.25 -5.21
N ASP A 128 -4.41 10.74 -3.99
CA ASP A 128 -5.18 9.56 -3.57
C ASP A 128 -6.67 9.92 -3.39
N PHE A 129 -6.99 11.05 -2.76
CA PHE A 129 -8.37 11.50 -2.55
C PHE A 129 -8.58 13.01 -2.71
N LEU A 130 -9.78 13.37 -3.19
CA LEU A 130 -10.34 14.72 -3.10
C LEU A 130 -11.61 14.69 -2.27
N VAL A 131 -11.62 15.46 -1.18
CA VAL A 131 -12.72 15.56 -0.23
C VAL A 131 -13.49 16.86 -0.43
N ASN A 132 -14.80 16.74 -0.64
CA ASN A 132 -15.76 17.82 -0.87
C ASN A 132 -15.24 18.86 -1.90
N ASN A 133 -14.55 18.39 -2.95
CA ASN A 133 -13.95 19.22 -3.99
C ASN A 133 -12.98 20.32 -3.49
N LYS A 134 -12.45 20.19 -2.27
CA LYS A 134 -11.69 21.26 -1.61
C LYS A 134 -10.38 20.82 -0.96
N VAL A 135 -10.35 19.63 -0.36
CA VAL A 135 -9.20 19.15 0.42
C VAL A 135 -8.62 17.91 -0.25
N ILE A 136 -7.33 17.96 -0.57
CA ILE A 136 -6.60 16.77 -1.04
C ILE A 136 -6.15 15.93 0.15
N ILE A 137 -6.23 14.62 0.02
CA ILE A 137 -5.59 13.69 0.95
C ILE A 137 -4.67 12.77 0.15
N GLU A 138 -3.41 12.72 0.55
CA GLU A 138 -2.43 11.75 0.08
C GLU A 138 -2.13 10.77 1.21
N ALA A 139 -2.44 9.48 1.03
CA ALA A 139 -2.17 8.43 1.99
C ALA A 139 -0.84 7.74 1.65
N LYS A 140 0.15 7.80 2.54
CA LYS A 140 1.50 7.27 2.27
C LYS A 140 2.05 6.46 3.43
N VAL A 141 2.63 5.30 3.10
CA VAL A 141 3.18 4.33 4.06
C VAL A 141 4.71 4.34 4.15
N GLY A 142 5.37 5.18 3.35
CA GLY A 142 6.81 5.34 3.26
C GLY A 142 7.23 6.76 2.87
N GLU A 143 8.38 6.91 2.22
CA GLU A 143 8.80 8.21 1.69
C GLU A 143 7.80 8.71 0.66
N TYR A 144 7.35 9.95 0.83
CA TYR A 144 6.48 10.63 -0.11
C TYR A 144 7.31 11.61 -0.94
N ASN A 145 6.92 11.79 -2.20
CA ASN A 145 7.62 12.70 -3.09
C ASN A 145 7.15 14.14 -2.84
N TYR A 146 7.98 14.98 -2.23
CA TYR A 146 7.63 16.39 -1.96
C TYR A 146 7.22 17.15 -3.23
N HIS A 147 7.85 16.87 -4.37
CA HIS A 147 7.52 17.53 -5.64
C HIS A 147 6.11 17.18 -6.13
N GLN A 148 5.66 15.96 -5.82
CA GLN A 148 4.31 15.50 -6.07
C GLN A 148 3.29 16.35 -5.30
N ILE A 149 3.52 16.48 -3.98
CA ILE A 149 2.69 17.26 -3.06
C ILE A 149 2.71 18.76 -3.41
N GLU A 150 3.89 19.30 -3.75
CA GLU A 150 4.05 20.68 -4.19
C GLU A 150 3.20 20.95 -5.45
N THR A 151 3.20 20.02 -6.40
CA THR A 151 2.39 20.14 -7.61
C THR A 151 0.90 20.19 -7.28
N TYR A 152 0.41 19.36 -6.36
CA TYR A 152 -0.98 19.40 -5.90
C TYR A 152 -1.33 20.74 -5.26
N SER A 153 -0.42 21.29 -4.46
CA SER A 153 -0.64 22.54 -3.73
C SER A 153 -0.84 23.76 -4.62
N ARG A 154 -0.44 23.68 -5.90
CA ARG A 154 -0.68 24.74 -6.90
C ARG A 154 -2.15 24.82 -7.33
N TYR A 155 -2.90 23.73 -7.19
CA TYR A 155 -4.31 23.63 -7.58
C TYR A 155 -5.23 23.61 -6.36
N PHE A 156 -4.76 23.06 -5.24
CA PHE A 156 -5.51 22.96 -4.00
C PHE A 156 -4.78 23.66 -2.86
N LYS A 157 -5.41 24.70 -2.33
CA LYS A 157 -4.87 25.46 -1.19
C LYS A 157 -4.70 24.59 0.06
N TYR A 158 -5.58 23.62 0.27
CA TYR A 158 -5.59 22.76 1.44
C TYR A 158 -5.34 21.31 1.05
N GLY A 159 -4.46 20.65 1.79
CA GLY A 159 -4.23 19.23 1.63
C GLY A 159 -3.60 18.60 2.85
N ILE A 160 -3.72 17.28 2.93
CA ILE A 160 -3.26 16.48 4.05
C ILE A 160 -2.44 15.32 3.52
N VAL A 161 -1.27 15.09 4.10
CA VAL A 161 -0.54 13.83 3.93
C VAL A 161 -0.87 12.97 5.14
N ALA A 162 -1.66 11.92 4.93
CA ALA A 162 -2.03 10.94 5.94
C ALA A 162 -0.97 9.84 6.00
N ILE A 163 -0.52 9.50 7.20
CA ILE A 163 0.53 8.50 7.45
C ILE A 163 -0.01 7.48 8.45
N PRO A 164 0.11 6.17 8.19
CA PRO A 164 -0.55 5.15 8.99
C PRO A 164 -0.04 5.14 10.44
N PHE A 165 1.26 5.34 10.62
CA PHE A 165 1.99 5.29 11.90
C PHE A 165 2.83 6.56 12.08
N SER A 166 3.94 6.50 12.81
CA SER A 166 4.88 7.61 12.92
C SER A 166 5.72 7.75 11.64
N GLY A 167 5.89 8.99 11.20
CA GLY A 167 6.71 9.33 10.04
C GLY A 167 7.12 10.79 10.04
N ASN A 168 8.24 11.06 9.38
CA ASN A 168 8.66 12.41 9.07
C ASN A 168 7.96 12.86 7.79
N CYS A 169 7.38 14.05 7.84
CA CYS A 169 6.71 14.62 6.69
C CYS A 169 6.79 16.13 6.70
N ARG A 170 7.01 16.67 5.50
CA ARG A 170 7.17 18.06 5.12
C ARG A 170 6.22 18.35 3.99
N VAL A 171 5.42 19.37 4.16
CA VAL A 171 4.36 19.74 3.23
C VAL A 171 4.41 21.25 2.94
N PRO A 172 3.85 21.69 1.81
CA PRO A 172 3.73 23.11 1.49
C PRO A 172 2.91 23.89 2.53
N LYS A 173 2.92 25.23 2.41
CA LYS A 173 2.10 26.10 3.25
C LYS A 173 0.62 25.73 3.11
N PHE A 174 -0.10 25.76 4.23
CA PHE A 174 -1.53 25.39 4.35
C PHE A 174 -1.86 23.91 4.14
N TRP A 175 -0.84 23.07 3.98
CA TRP A 175 -0.97 21.62 4.02
C TRP A 175 -0.42 21.09 5.34
N GLN A 176 -0.89 19.92 5.78
CA GLN A 176 -0.43 19.29 7.02
C GLN A 176 -0.22 17.79 6.92
N CYS A 177 0.78 17.30 7.65
CA CYS A 177 0.97 15.87 7.84
C CYS A 177 0.15 15.41 9.05
N VAL A 178 -0.55 14.29 8.92
CA VAL A 178 -1.28 13.64 10.02
C VAL A 178 -0.71 12.24 10.19
N ASN A 179 -0.02 12.03 11.30
CA ASN A 179 0.57 10.74 11.67
C ASN A 179 -0.40 9.89 12.48
N ASN A 180 -0.11 8.59 12.56
CA ASN A 180 -0.84 7.59 13.35
C ASN A 180 -2.33 7.46 12.95
N CYS A 181 -2.66 7.63 11.67
CA CYS A 181 -4.04 7.56 11.19
C CYS A 181 -4.71 6.20 11.45
N VAL A 182 -3.94 5.11 11.56
CA VAL A 182 -4.46 3.78 11.89
C VAL A 182 -4.92 3.71 13.35
N LEU A 183 -4.26 4.45 14.25
CA LEU A 183 -4.55 4.46 15.69
C LEU A 183 -5.57 5.53 16.07
N ASP A 184 -5.53 6.68 15.41
CA ASP A 184 -6.35 7.86 15.73
C ASP A 184 -6.81 8.55 14.44
N ILE A 185 -7.87 7.98 13.86
CA ILE A 185 -8.50 8.52 12.65
C ILE A 185 -9.20 9.87 12.90
N GLU A 186 -9.54 10.19 14.15
CA GLU A 186 -10.21 11.45 14.49
C GLU A 186 -9.34 12.67 14.23
N ARG A 187 -8.01 12.55 14.39
CA ARG A 187 -7.09 13.63 14.03
C ARG A 187 -7.20 14.02 12.57
N LEU A 188 -7.35 13.03 11.69
CA LEU A 188 -7.52 13.27 10.27
C LEU A 188 -8.86 13.97 10.00
N THR A 189 -9.96 13.45 10.55
CA THR A 189 -11.30 14.03 10.31
C THR A 189 -11.43 15.44 10.87
N LYS A 190 -10.91 15.71 12.08
CA LYS A 190 -10.87 17.07 12.66
C LYS A 190 -10.08 18.04 11.77
N ARG A 191 -8.97 17.59 11.17
CA ARG A 191 -8.19 18.42 10.26
C ARG A 191 -8.92 18.69 8.95
N ILE A 192 -9.59 17.68 8.40
CA ILE A 192 -10.46 17.84 7.21
C ILE A 192 -11.53 18.89 7.51
N ASP A 193 -12.28 18.73 8.60
CA ASP A 193 -13.37 19.64 8.98
C ASP A 193 -12.87 21.08 9.14
N PHE A 194 -11.70 21.27 9.77
CA PHE A 194 -11.07 22.58 9.88
C PHE A 194 -10.81 23.22 8.51
N TYR A 195 -10.28 22.46 7.54
CA TYR A 195 -10.03 22.99 6.19
C TYR A 195 -11.32 23.22 5.38
N LEU A 196 -12.35 22.41 5.59
CA LEU A 196 -13.64 22.61 4.92
C LEU A 196 -14.33 23.91 5.37
N ASN A 197 -14.12 24.33 6.61
CA ASN A 197 -14.70 25.55 7.19
C ASN A 197 -13.89 26.84 6.91
N LYS A 198 -12.79 26.77 6.15
CA LYS A 198 -11.94 27.93 5.80
C LYS A 198 -12.17 28.45 4.40
#